data_AF-A0A242CW25-F1
#
_entry.id   AF-A0A242CW25-F1
#
_cell.length_a   1.000
_cell.length_b   1.000
_cell.length_c   1.000
_cell.angle_alpha   90.00
_cell.angle_beta   90.00
_cell.angle_gamma   90.00
#
_symmetry.space_group_name_H-M   'P 1'
#
loop_
_entity.id
_entity.type
_entity.pdbx_description
1 polymer ?
#
loop_
_entity_poly.entity_id
_entity_poly.type
_entity_poly.pdbx_seq_one_letter_code
_entity_poly.pdbx_strand_id
1 'polypeptide(L)'
;MATTRKRLTEFGFEEVKKTQNYRLLQLVISETGDRFRTVLHWYSDTPKKVYINMYKTSGTITITEDDVLVNHNKLYSGVLKNWNRFKEIFPEIKSAI
;
A
#
# COMPACT_ATOMS: atom_id res chain seq x y z
N MET A 1 8.76 12.05 -19.15
CA MET A 1 7.94 11.84 -17.93
C MET A 1 8.35 10.53 -17.27
N ALA A 2 8.57 10.52 -15.95
CA ALA A 2 8.86 9.26 -15.24
C ALA A 2 7.59 8.38 -15.23
N THR A 3 7.73 7.09 -15.50
CA THR A 3 6.61 6.15 -15.41
C THR A 3 6.19 5.98 -13.95
N THR A 4 4.90 5.70 -13.68
CA THR A 4 4.38 5.47 -12.32
C THR A 4 5.23 4.47 -11.55
N ARG A 5 5.66 3.39 -12.20
CA ARG A 5 6.58 2.39 -11.62
C ARG A 5 7.89 3.02 -11.12
N LYS A 6 8.54 3.85 -11.93
CA LYS A 6 9.82 4.48 -11.55
C LYS A 6 9.63 5.35 -10.29
N ARG A 7 8.58 6.18 -10.27
CA ARG A 7 8.25 7.02 -9.11
C ARG A 7 7.95 6.19 -7.86
N LEU A 8 7.23 5.07 -7.99
CA LEU A 8 6.93 4.17 -6.87
C LEU A 8 8.20 3.51 -6.33
N THR A 9 9.10 3.05 -7.20
CA THR A 9 10.39 2.47 -6.77
C THR A 9 11.27 3.51 -6.07
N GLU A 10 11.33 4.74 -6.57
CA GLU A 10 12.04 5.85 -5.91
C GLU A 10 11.42 6.23 -4.55
N PHE A 11 10.11 6.05 -4.39
CA PHE A 11 9.43 6.25 -3.11
C PHE A 11 9.69 5.13 -2.09
N GLY A 12 10.16 3.96 -2.54
CA GLY A 12 10.50 2.81 -1.68
C GLY A 12 9.66 1.55 -1.93
N PHE A 13 8.88 1.48 -3.01
CA PHE A 13 8.25 0.22 -3.40
C PHE A 13 9.29 -0.76 -3.98
N GLU A 14 9.21 -2.02 -3.55
CA GLU A 14 10.05 -3.11 -4.03
C GLU A 14 9.27 -4.02 -4.99
N GLU A 15 9.91 -4.49 -6.06
CA GLU A 15 9.29 -5.48 -6.96
C GLU A 15 9.33 -6.86 -6.30
N VAL A 16 8.18 -7.40 -5.95
CA VAL A 16 8.07 -8.71 -5.26
C VAL A 16 7.63 -9.84 -6.18
N LYS A 17 7.03 -9.52 -7.34
CA LYS A 17 6.67 -10.51 -8.36
C LYS A 17 6.66 -9.88 -9.75
N LYS A 18 7.15 -10.64 -10.73
CA LYS A 18 7.10 -10.30 -12.15
C LYS A 18 6.58 -11.50 -12.94
N THR A 19 5.55 -11.27 -13.72
CA THR A 19 4.98 -12.23 -14.67
C THR A 19 5.06 -11.66 -16.09
N GLN A 20 4.60 -12.42 -17.08
CA GLN A 20 4.45 -11.90 -18.44
C GLN A 20 3.38 -10.79 -18.53
N ASN A 21 2.35 -10.84 -17.68
CA ASN A 21 1.19 -9.96 -17.76
C ASN A 21 1.28 -8.74 -16.84
N TYR A 22 1.90 -8.91 -15.66
CA TYR A 22 1.99 -7.84 -14.66
C TYR A 22 3.25 -7.92 -13.82
N ARG A 23 3.60 -6.78 -13.23
CA ARG A 23 4.55 -6.63 -12.12
C ARG A 23 3.79 -6.22 -10.87
N LEU A 24 4.17 -6.78 -9.74
CA LEU A 24 3.67 -6.45 -8.42
C LEU A 24 4.77 -5.74 -7.64
N LEU A 25 4.48 -4.51 -7.24
CA LEU A 25 5.31 -3.71 -6.35
C LEU A 25 4.66 -3.70 -4.95
N GLN A 26 5.48 -3.78 -3.92
CA GLN A 26 5.04 -3.76 -2.52
C GLN A 26 5.76 -2.66 -1.73
N LEU A 27 5.03 -1.96 -0.87
CA LEU A 27 5.59 -1.09 0.16
C LEU A 27 5.01 -1.47 1.52
N VAL A 28 5.85 -1.66 2.53
CA VAL A 28 5.38 -1.82 3.91
C VAL A 28 5.05 -0.44 4.47
N ILE A 29 3.82 -0.25 4.97
CA ILE A 29 3.37 1.03 5.53
C ILE A 29 3.11 0.97 7.04
N SER A 30 3.10 -0.23 7.63
CA SER A 30 3.11 -0.40 9.09
C SER A 30 4.49 -0.11 9.69
N GLU A 31 4.53 0.47 10.88
CA GLU A 31 5.73 0.72 11.68
C GLU A 31 5.79 -0.18 12.94
N THR A 32 6.91 -0.15 13.65
CA THR A 32 7.05 -0.81 14.94
C THR A 32 6.02 -0.26 15.92
N GLY A 33 5.14 -1.13 16.45
CA GLY A 33 4.04 -0.77 17.33
C GLY A 33 2.66 -0.87 16.69
N ASP A 34 2.59 -0.93 15.36
CA ASP A 34 1.33 -1.29 14.68
C ASP A 34 1.02 -2.77 14.92
N ARG A 35 -0.26 -3.07 15.18
CA ARG A 35 -0.69 -4.42 15.57
C ARG A 35 -0.46 -5.46 14.48
N PHE A 36 -0.63 -5.06 13.23
CA PHE A 36 -0.54 -5.94 12.08
C PHE A 36 0.35 -5.35 11.00
N ARG A 37 1.13 -6.21 10.35
CA ARG A 37 1.91 -5.80 9.18
C ARG A 37 0.95 -5.43 8.07
N THR A 38 1.08 -4.20 7.59
CA THR A 38 0.22 -3.66 6.52
C THR A 38 1.09 -3.18 5.38
N VAL A 39 0.71 -3.54 4.15
CA VAL A 39 1.45 -3.25 2.94
C VAL A 39 0.55 -2.69 1.85
N LEU A 40 1.13 -1.89 0.97
CA LEU A 40 0.52 -1.45 -0.27
C LEU A 40 0.98 -2.35 -1.40
N HIS A 41 0.04 -2.88 -2.18
CA HIS A 41 0.30 -3.64 -3.40
C HIS A 41 -0.13 -2.85 -4.62
N TRP A 42 0.81 -2.60 -5.52
CA TRP A 42 0.56 -1.94 -6.80
C TRP A 42 0.84 -2.90 -7.94
N TYR A 43 -0.08 -2.98 -8.91
CA TYR A 43 0.05 -3.84 -10.07
C TYR A 43 0.18 -3.02 -11.35
N SER A 44 1.07 -3.43 -12.26
CA SER A 44 1.38 -2.66 -13.47
C SER A 44 0.26 -2.64 -14.52
N ASP A 45 -0.63 -3.62 -14.48
CA ASP A 45 -1.84 -3.71 -15.31
C ASP A 45 -3.00 -2.84 -14.78
N THR A 46 -2.98 -2.46 -13.50
CA THR A 46 -3.90 -1.48 -12.90
C THR A 46 -3.15 -0.28 -12.28
N PRO A 47 -2.45 0.53 -13.08
CA PRO A 47 -1.44 1.48 -12.57
C PRO A 47 -2.00 2.64 -11.74
N LYS A 48 -3.32 2.89 -11.77
CA LYS A 48 -4.01 3.93 -10.99
C LYS A 48 -4.58 3.44 -9.66
N LYS A 49 -4.34 2.17 -9.31
CA LYS A 49 -4.89 1.53 -8.11
C LYS A 49 -3.79 0.97 -7.21
N VAL A 50 -4.08 0.94 -5.91
CA VAL A 50 -3.28 0.26 -4.91
C VAL A 50 -4.19 -0.51 -3.97
N TYR A 51 -3.74 -1.69 -3.52
CA TYR A 51 -4.46 -2.52 -2.56
C TYR A 51 -3.79 -2.39 -1.21
N ILE A 52 -4.58 -2.13 -0.15
CA ILE A 52 -4.08 -2.05 1.22
C ILE A 52 -4.27 -3.43 1.84
N ASN A 53 -3.19 -4.18 1.97
CA ASN A 53 -3.21 -5.56 2.45
C ASN A 53 -2.65 -5.64 3.86
N MET A 54 -3.45 -6.18 4.77
CA MET A 54 -3.07 -6.42 6.15
C MET A 54 -2.88 -7.92 6.39
N TYR A 55 -1.72 -8.28 6.94
CA TYR A 55 -1.36 -9.65 7.25
C TYR A 55 -1.70 -9.98 8.70
N LYS A 56 -2.70 -10.85 8.88
CA LYS A 56 -3.11 -11.41 10.17
C LYS A 56 -2.59 -12.84 10.30
N THR A 57 -2.63 -13.37 11.52
CA THR A 57 -2.35 -14.80 11.77
C THR A 57 -3.34 -15.73 11.07
N SER A 58 -4.58 -15.29 10.88
CA SER A 58 -5.63 -16.02 10.14
C SER A 58 -5.50 -15.90 8.62
N GLY A 59 -4.52 -15.13 8.11
CA GLY A 59 -4.31 -14.88 6.68
C GLY A 59 -4.29 -13.41 6.31
N THR A 60 -4.16 -13.15 5.01
CA THR A 60 -4.14 -11.81 4.42
C THR A 60 -5.56 -11.31 4.18
N ILE A 61 -5.83 -10.07 4.57
CA ILE A 61 -7.06 -9.37 4.20
C ILE A 61 -6.74 -8.06 3.49
N THR A 62 -7.51 -7.71 2.47
CA THR A 62 -7.49 -6.37 1.89
C THR A 62 -8.48 -5.50 2.65
N ILE A 63 -8.04 -4.33 3.11
CA ILE A 63 -8.86 -3.35 3.84
C ILE A 63 -9.11 -2.11 3.00
N THR A 64 -10.17 -1.38 3.34
CA THR A 64 -10.54 -0.14 2.66
C THR A 64 -9.68 1.04 3.13
N GLU A 65 -9.71 2.13 2.38
CA GLU A 65 -9.12 3.41 2.82
C GLU A 65 -9.78 3.90 4.12
N ASP A 66 -11.10 3.73 4.26
CA ASP A 66 -11.84 4.12 5.46
C ASP A 66 -11.38 3.34 6.70
N ASP A 67 -11.08 2.04 6.57
CA ASP A 67 -10.55 1.23 7.68
C ASP A 67 -9.22 1.80 8.22
N VAL A 68 -8.38 2.35 7.34
CA VAL A 68 -7.13 3.01 7.73
C VAL A 68 -7.40 4.35 8.42
N LEU A 69 -8.35 5.13 7.90
CA LEU A 69 -8.66 6.47 8.40
C LEU A 69 -9.38 6.44 9.76
N VAL A 70 -10.31 5.51 9.96
CA VAL A 70 -11.04 5.33 11.23
C VAL A 70 -10.07 4.96 12.35
N ASN A 71 -9.00 4.21 12.03
CA ASN A 71 -7.90 3.87 12.93
C ASN A 71 -8.40 3.45 14.33
N HIS A 72 -9.27 2.43 14.37
CA HIS A 72 -9.89 1.96 15.61
C HIS A 72 -8.84 1.79 16.72
N ASN A 73 -8.98 2.56 17.81
CA ASN A 73 -8.09 2.56 18.97
C ASN A 73 -6.60 2.86 18.68
N LYS A 74 -6.29 3.60 17.61
CA LYS A 74 -4.90 3.93 17.22
C LYS A 74 -4.01 2.70 16.96
N LEU A 75 -4.61 1.58 16.56
CA LEU A 75 -3.89 0.32 16.29
C LEU A 75 -2.93 0.40 15.08
N TYR A 76 -3.06 1.47 14.29
CA TYR A 76 -2.44 1.64 12.99
C TYR A 76 -1.85 3.05 12.81
N SER A 77 -1.25 3.62 13.85
CA SER A 77 -0.69 4.99 13.78
C SER A 77 0.40 5.13 12.71
N GLY A 78 1.25 4.11 12.53
CA GLY A 78 2.26 4.09 11.47
C GLY A 78 1.61 3.98 10.09
N VAL A 79 0.66 3.05 9.95
CA VAL A 79 -0.11 2.85 8.71
C VAL A 79 -0.82 4.14 8.27
N LEU A 80 -1.53 4.82 9.17
CA LEU A 80 -2.27 6.06 8.85
C LEU A 80 -1.32 7.16 8.36
N LYS A 81 -0.21 7.37 9.09
CA LYS A 81 0.81 8.36 8.73
C LYS A 81 1.42 8.06 7.35
N ASN A 82 1.81 6.81 7.11
CA ASN A 82 2.45 6.42 5.86
C ASN A 82 1.47 6.38 4.68
N TRP A 83 0.20 6.06 4.93
CA TRP A 83 -0.87 6.18 3.95
C TRP A 83 -1.07 7.63 3.51
N ASN A 84 -1.20 8.56 4.46
CA ASN A 84 -1.37 9.98 4.15
C ASN A 84 -0.19 10.52 3.33
N ARG A 85 1.04 10.20 3.72
CA ARG A 85 2.25 10.56 2.97
C ARG A 85 2.23 9.99 1.54
N PHE A 86 1.80 8.75 1.38
CA PHE A 86 1.66 8.15 0.05
C PHE A 86 0.63 8.92 -0.80
N LYS A 87 -0.51 9.29 -0.23
CA LYS A 87 -1.59 10.01 -0.93
C LYS A 87 -1.22 11.44 -1.32
N GLU A 88 -0.40 12.12 -0.51
CA GLU A 88 0.14 13.43 -0.85
C GLU A 88 1.06 13.38 -2.07
N ILE A 89 1.86 12.32 -2.20
CA ILE A 89 2.85 12.18 -3.30
C ILE A 89 2.21 11.56 -4.56
N PHE A 90 1.20 10.70 -4.38
CA PHE A 90 0.49 10.00 -5.45
C PHE A 90 -1.03 10.23 -5.39
N PRO A 91 -1.52 11.48 -5.49
CA PRO A 91 -2.96 11.78 -5.41
C PRO A 91 -3.77 11.11 -6.54
N GLU A 92 -3.12 10.76 -7.65
CA GLU A 92 -3.70 10.05 -8.79
C GLU A 92 -3.97 8.56 -8.52
N ILE A 93 -3.31 7.95 -7.53
CA ILE A 93 -3.49 6.54 -7.18
C ILE A 93 -4.55 6.41 -6.08
N LYS A 94 -5.55 5.57 -6.32
CA LYS A 94 -6.69 5.36 -5.40
C LYS A 94 -6.62 3.97 -4.76
N SER A 95 -7.24 3.81 -3.59
CA SER A 95 -7.53 2.47 -3.06
C SER A 95 -8.35 1.69 -4.08
N ALA A 96 -8.04 0.41 -4.24
CA ALA A 96 -8.71 -0.46 -5.20
C ALA A 96 -10.10 -0.92 -4.73
N ILE A 97 -10.30 -0.95 -3.40
CA ILE A 97 -11.55 -1.29 -2.72
C ILE A 97 -11.99 -0.14 -1.80
#